data_AF-A0A5C7JW49-F1
#
_entry.id   AF-A0A5C7JW49-F1
#
_cell.length_a   1.000
_cell.length_b   1.000
_cell.length_c   1.000
_cell.angle_alpha   90.00
_cell.angle_beta   90.00
_cell.angle_gamma   90.00
#
_symmetry.space_group_name_H-M   'P 1'
#
loop_
_entity.id
_entity.type
_entity.pdbx_description
1 polymer ?
#
loop_
_entity_poly.entity_id
_entity_poly.type
_entity_poly.pdbx_seq_one_letter_code
_entity_poly.pdbx_strand_id
1 'polypeptide(L)'
;MKIYKLKYTDKETAIADLIKKGVYIETNEGLEYGTGIHSVVELGLIALVEGDLDTAPVYADGYHVDVMARKEIEFENEIQVNNPKHTFFGH
;
A
#
# COMPACT_ATOMS: atom_id res chain seq x y z
N MET A 1 -5.63 -12.17 -10.51
CA MET A 1 -4.83 -11.71 -9.36
C MET A 1 -5.77 -11.11 -8.33
N LYS A 2 -5.41 -11.18 -7.04
CA LYS A 2 -6.08 -10.46 -5.97
C LYS A 2 -5.35 -9.13 -5.74
N ILE A 3 -6.11 -8.06 -5.62
CA ILE A 3 -5.59 -6.71 -5.33
C ILE A 3 -6.14 -6.32 -3.98
N TYR A 4 -5.26 -5.96 -3.07
CA TYR A 4 -5.59 -5.48 -1.74
C TYR A 4 -5.25 -4.00 -1.67
N LYS A 5 -6.19 -3.21 -1.16
CA LYS A 5 -5.97 -1.79 -0.87
C LYS A 5 -5.90 -1.65 0.64
N LEU A 6 -4.74 -1.26 1.15
CA LEU A 6 -4.41 -1.31 2.56
C LEU A 6 -4.26 0.10 3.11
N LYS A 7 -4.73 0.30 4.34
CA LYS A 7 -4.50 1.52 5.10
C LYS A 7 -3.80 1.17 6.40
N TYR A 8 -2.68 1.83 6.66
CA TYR A 8 -1.89 1.71 7.88
C TYR A 8 -1.86 3.04 8.62
N THR A 9 -1.42 3.03 9.87
CA THR A 9 -1.21 4.26 10.64
C THR A 9 -0.03 5.04 10.08
N ASP A 10 1.04 4.35 9.73
CA ASP A 10 2.31 4.91 9.27
C ASP A 10 3.06 3.91 8.37
N LYS A 11 4.18 4.35 7.81
CA LYS A 11 5.01 3.52 6.91
C LYS A 11 5.65 2.33 7.65
N GLU A 12 6.05 2.51 8.90
CA GLU A 12 6.80 1.51 9.66
C GLU A 12 5.91 0.32 10.01
N THR A 13 4.68 0.60 10.44
CA THR A 13 3.62 -0.39 10.65
C THR A 13 3.24 -1.12 9.36
N ALA A 14 3.17 -0.40 8.23
CA ALA A 14 2.94 -1.02 6.92
C ALA A 14 4.03 -2.03 6.57
N ILE A 15 5.30 -1.63 6.60
CA ILE A 15 6.42 -2.50 6.23
C ILE A 15 6.49 -3.73 7.14
N ALA A 16 6.35 -3.55 8.46
CA ALA A 16 6.41 -4.64 9.42
C ALA A 16 5.31 -5.70 9.17
N ASP A 17 4.09 -5.27 8.88
CA ASP A 17 2.99 -6.19 8.57
C ASP A 17 3.20 -6.87 7.21
N LEU A 18 3.64 -6.14 6.18
CA LEU A 18 3.93 -6.70 4.86
C LEU A 18 5.03 -7.77 4.90
N ILE A 19 6.08 -7.58 5.72
CA ILE A 19 7.11 -8.61 5.95
C ILE A 19 6.51 -9.81 6.67
N LYS A 20 5.75 -9.58 7.75
CA LYS A 20 5.09 -10.65 8.53
C LYS A 20 4.14 -11.50 7.69
N LYS A 21 3.46 -10.89 6.72
CA LYS A 21 2.52 -11.55 5.78
C LYS A 21 3.24 -12.19 4.58
N GLY A 22 4.57 -12.09 4.51
CA GLY A 22 5.38 -12.61 3.41
C GLY A 22 5.05 -11.93 2.08
N VAL A 23 4.69 -10.64 2.14
CA VAL A 23 4.61 -9.76 0.98
C VAL A 23 6.01 -9.27 0.62
N TYR A 24 6.76 -8.85 1.63
CA TYR A 24 8.19 -8.59 1.53
C TYR A 24 8.98 -9.70 2.22
N ILE A 25 10.22 -9.91 1.76
CA ILE A 25 11.23 -10.73 2.39
C ILE A 25 12.47 -9.86 2.58
N GLU A 26 13.03 -9.87 3.79
CA GLU A 26 14.29 -9.21 4.08
C GLU A 26 15.45 -10.06 3.55
N THR A 27 16.29 -9.44 2.70
CA THR A 27 17.52 -10.01 2.19
C THR A 27 18.70 -9.13 2.61
N ASN A 28 19.93 -9.61 2.39
CA ASN A 28 21.12 -8.81 2.67
C ASN A 28 21.23 -7.55 1.79
N GLU A 29 20.45 -7.46 0.71
CA GLU A 29 20.44 -6.35 -0.25
C GLU A 29 19.22 -5.42 -0.09
N GLY A 30 18.26 -5.77 0.77
CA GLY A 30 17.08 -4.95 1.05
C GLY A 30 15.78 -5.76 1.13
N LEU A 31 14.68 -5.16 0.67
CA LEU A 31 13.37 -5.82 0.64
C LEU A 31 13.09 -6.35 -0.77
N GLU A 32 12.80 -7.64 -0.87
CA GLU A 32 12.36 -8.31 -2.10
C GLU A 32 10.91 -8.77 -1.99
N TYR A 33 10.28 -9.02 -3.14
CA TYR A 33 8.91 -9.55 -3.17
C TYR A 33 8.87 -11.01 -2.77
N GLY A 34 7.96 -11.32 -1.84
CA GLY A 34 7.70 -12.68 -1.42
C GLY A 34 7.07 -13.53 -2.53
N THR A 35 7.12 -14.85 -2.34
CA THR A 35 6.53 -15.80 -3.31
C THR A 35 5.05 -15.51 -3.53
N GLY A 36 4.66 -15.39 -4.80
CA GLY A 36 3.27 -15.15 -5.22
C GLY A 36 2.85 -13.68 -5.19
N ILE A 37 3.75 -12.76 -4.85
CA ILE A 37 3.55 -11.31 -4.98
C ILE A 37 3.96 -10.89 -6.38
N HIS A 38 3.15 -10.03 -7.00
CA HIS A 38 3.42 -9.53 -8.34
C HIS A 38 3.88 -8.08 -8.32
N SER A 39 3.26 -7.26 -7.47
CA SER A 39 3.59 -5.85 -7.34
C SER A 39 3.13 -5.32 -5.99
N VAL A 40 3.85 -4.33 -5.47
CA VAL A 40 3.50 -3.54 -4.29
C VAL A 40 3.69 -2.08 -4.66
N VAL A 41 2.66 -1.26 -4.42
CA VAL A 41 2.69 0.18 -4.67
C VAL A 41 2.47 0.90 -3.34
N GLU A 42 3.53 1.51 -2.82
CA GLU A 42 3.48 2.41 -1.67
C GLU A 42 2.97 3.78 -2.12
N LEU A 43 1.66 4.01 -2.01
CA LEU A 43 1.03 5.30 -2.31
C LEU A 43 1.42 6.36 -1.28
N GLY A 44 1.61 5.92 -0.03
CA GLY A 44 1.94 6.79 1.09
C GLY A 44 0.80 7.68 1.51
N LEU A 45 1.07 8.98 1.65
CA LEU A 45 0.05 9.98 2.02
C LEU A 45 -0.68 10.46 0.78
N ILE A 46 -2.01 10.33 0.76
CA ILE A 46 -2.83 10.77 -0.36
C ILE A 46 -3.29 12.21 -0.11
N ALA A 47 -2.88 13.16 -0.95
CA ALA A 47 -3.40 14.52 -0.88
C ALA A 47 -4.88 14.54 -1.33
N LEU A 48 -5.77 14.99 -0.46
CA LEU A 48 -7.18 15.27 -0.77
C LEU A 48 -7.34 16.65 -1.40
N VAL A 49 -6.53 17.60 -0.95
CA VAL A 49 -6.42 18.95 -1.49
C VAL A 49 -4.94 19.24 -1.67
N GLU A 50 -4.56 19.62 -2.89
CA GLU A 50 -3.19 20.05 -3.16
C GLU A 50 -2.90 21.36 -2.44
N GLY A 51 -1.72 21.45 -1.83
CA GLY A 51 -1.21 22.71 -1.33
C GLY A 51 -0.58 23.52 -2.45
N ASP A 52 -0.35 24.79 -2.19
CA ASP A 52 0.38 25.69 -3.08
C ASP A 52 1.59 26.31 -2.34
N LEU A 53 2.12 27.42 -2.85
CA LEU A 53 3.26 28.12 -2.24
C LEU A 53 2.93 28.67 -0.83
N ASP A 54 1.66 28.92 -0.55
CA ASP A 54 1.20 29.62 0.65
C ASP A 54 0.39 28.71 1.60
N THR A 55 -0.10 27.56 1.11
CA THR A 55 -0.97 26.64 1.85
C THR A 55 -0.46 25.21 1.83
N ALA A 56 -0.46 24.56 3.00
CA ALA A 56 -0.08 23.16 3.11
C ALA A 56 -1.17 22.24 2.53
N PRO A 57 -0.80 21.14 1.85
CA PRO A 57 -1.75 20.14 1.37
C PRO A 57 -2.51 19.50 2.54
N VAL A 58 -3.76 19.12 2.28
CA VAL A 58 -4.57 18.34 3.21
C VAL A 58 -4.49 16.88 2.79
N TYR A 59 -3.99 16.04 3.68
CA TYR A 59 -3.84 14.60 3.42
C TYR A 59 -5.03 13.79 3.94
N ALA A 60 -5.31 12.69 3.26
CA ALA A 60 -6.14 11.63 3.78
C ALA A 60 -5.45 10.98 4.98
N ASP A 61 -6.26 10.49 5.91
CA ASP A 61 -5.76 9.83 7.11
C ASP A 61 -5.13 8.47 6.77
N GLY A 62 -3.94 8.22 7.33
CA GLY A 62 -3.18 6.98 7.21
C GLY A 62 -2.20 6.90 6.04
N TYR A 63 -1.47 5.79 6.00
CA TYR A 63 -0.50 5.43 4.97
C TYR A 63 -1.08 4.33 4.08
N HIS A 64 -1.09 4.57 2.77
CA HIS A 64 -1.78 3.70 1.81
C HIS A 64 -0.81 2.82 1.03
N VAL A 65 -1.15 1.54 0.89
CA VAL A 65 -0.40 0.57 0.10
C VAL A 65 -1.36 -0.29 -0.72
N ASP A 66 -1.05 -0.46 -2.00
CA ASP A 66 -1.76 -1.39 -2.88
C ASP A 66 -0.88 -2.62 -3.12
N VAL A 67 -1.40 -3.83 -2.87
CA VAL A 67 -0.68 -5.10 -3.05
C VAL A 67 -1.38 -5.96 -4.10
N MET A 68 -0.65 -6.41 -5.10
CA MET A 68 -1.14 -7.34 -6.11
C MET A 68 -0.48 -8.71 -5.94
N ALA A 69 -1.30 -9.73 -5.66
CA ALA A 69 -0.83 -11.09 -5.42
C ALA A 69 -1.58 -12.13 -6.26
N ARG A 70 -0.93 -13.26 -6.52
CA ARG A 70 -1.57 -14.48 -7.03
C ARG A 70 -2.15 -15.34 -5.92
N LYS A 71 -1.58 -15.23 -4.72
CA LYS A 71 -2.05 -15.93 -3.52
C LYS A 71 -3.07 -15.12 -2.74
N GLU A 72 -3.87 -15.82 -1.94
CA GLU A 72 -4.72 -15.21 -0.93
C GLU A 72 -3.88 -14.80 0.28
N ILE A 73 -4.15 -13.60 0.79
CA ILE A 73 -3.50 -13.03 1.97
C ILE A 73 -4.60 -12.36 2.77
N GLU A 74 -4.70 -12.69 4.06
CA GLU A 74 -5.64 -12.04 4.95
C GLU A 74 -5.02 -10.77 5.52
N PHE A 75 -5.63 -9.63 5.20
CA PHE A 75 -5.31 -8.33 5.77
C PHE A 75 -6.47 -7.83 6.64
N GLU A 76 -6.17 -7.44 7.87
CA GLU A 76 -7.18 -6.88 8.78
C GLU A 76 -7.47 -5.40 8.50
N ASN A 77 -6.56 -4.76 7.76
CA ASN A 77 -6.55 -3.34 7.46
C ASN A 77 -6.84 -3.05 5.97
N GLU A 78 -7.45 -4.02 5.28
CA GLU A 78 -7.98 -3.83 3.94
C GLU A 78 -9.14 -2.84 3.97
N ILE A 79 -9.16 -1.93 2.99
CA ILE A 79 -10.20 -0.92 2.85
C ILE A 79 -10.90 -1.05 1.50
N GLN A 80 -12.20 -0.79 1.50
CA GLN A 80 -12.96 -0.63 0.27
C GLN A 80 -12.85 0.82 -0.23
N VAL A 81 -12.32 1.01 -1.44
CA VAL A 81 -12.18 2.34 -2.05
C VAL A 81 -13.26 2.55 -3.09
N ASN A 82 -14.21 3.46 -2.79
CA ASN A 82 -15.36 3.73 -3.67
C ASN A 82 -15.05 4.68 -4.84
N ASN A 83 -13.94 5.43 -4.78
CA ASN A 83 -13.52 6.34 -5.85
C ASN A 83 -11.99 6.28 -6.02
N PRO A 84 -11.45 5.18 -6.57
CA PRO A 84 -10.01 4.96 -6.65
C PRO A 84 -9.35 5.98 -7.57
N LYS A 85 -8.35 6.69 -7.06
CA LYS A 85 -7.46 7.57 -7.85
C LYS A 85 -6.31 6.81 -8.53
N HIS A 86 -6.08 5.58 -8.09
CA HIS A 86 -5.06 4.67 -8.59
C HIS A 86 -5.66 3.26 -8.70
N THR A 87 -5.38 2.59 -9.83
CA THR A 87 -5.64 1.16 -10.02
C THR A 87 -4.50 0.52 -10.79
N PHE A 88 -4.29 -0.78 -10.61
CA PHE A 88 -3.34 -1.52 -11.43
C PHE A 88 -3.89 -1.67 -12.85
N PHE A 89 -3.03 -1.50 -13.85
CA PHE A 89 -3.45 -1.63 -15.25
C PHE A 89 -4.03 -3.02 -15.54
N GLY A 90 -5.20 -3.06 -16.18
CA GLY A 90 -5.93 -4.30 -16.47
C GLY A 90 -6.86 -4.78 -15.35
N HIS A 91 -7.09 -3.98 -14.30
CA HIS A 91 -7.95 -4.30 -13.16
C HIS A 91 -8.79 -3.12 -12.66
#